data_AF-A8NN09-F1
#
_entry.id   AF-A8NN09-F1
#
_cell.length_a   1.000
_cell.length_b   1.000
_cell.length_c   1.000
_cell.angle_alpha   90.00
_cell.angle_beta   90.00
_cell.angle_gamma   90.00
#
_symmetry.space_group_name_H-M   'P 1'
#
loop_
_entity.id
_entity.type
_entity.pdbx_description
1 polymer ?
#
loop_
_entity_poly.entity_id
_entity_poly.type
_entity_poly.pdbx_seq_one_letter_code
_entity_poly.pdbx_strand_id
1 'polypeptide(L)'
;MVAEFSDLGKKKVASHIFLFLFNIIVIVFATRVNKFHDFFYVADLFPLVISIITLVVLFIMLALDFVTLRSPIGVPLIEGGILGILTIIWLAFNAFSTSRWQHIPTQCNEISLAYPSYRAWCKDVQTLKAFTWVVFVMCLAITLWTLIYSLLQYKNGHKHILRTPLSQYEPGAAGSGKTADWYANGNYESNPRAAKTTSGFTVLQTEAEKRDNPFERPPPSIIPSGDNTGAVPMQRLGGGGGAGAGAPMW
;
A
#
# COMPACT_ATOMS: atom_id res chain seq x y z
N MET A 1 -14.42 18.52 13.13
CA MET A 1 -15.15 17.24 13.31
C MET A 1 -14.12 16.13 13.27
N VAL A 2 -13.95 15.38 14.35
CA VAL A 2 -13.06 14.21 14.38
C VAL A 2 -13.86 13.04 13.84
N ALA A 3 -13.45 12.46 12.72
CA ALA A 3 -14.10 11.25 12.21
C ALA A 3 -13.84 10.11 13.20
N GLU A 4 -14.90 9.45 13.68
CA GLU A 4 -14.76 8.23 14.48
C GLU A 4 -14.23 7.11 13.57
N PHE A 5 -12.95 6.78 13.73
CA PHE A 5 -12.35 5.66 13.00
C PHE A 5 -12.92 4.33 13.51
N SER A 6 -13.27 3.44 12.58
CA SER A 6 -13.54 2.04 12.90
C SER A 6 -12.31 1.40 13.56
N ASP A 7 -12.50 0.36 14.37
CA ASP A 7 -11.38 -0.32 15.03
C ASP A 7 -10.39 -0.93 14.03
N LEU A 8 -10.87 -1.28 12.83
CA LEU A 8 -10.04 -1.70 11.71
C LEU A 8 -9.24 -0.53 11.13
N GLY A 9 -9.88 0.62 10.96
CA GLY A 9 -9.21 1.87 10.54
C GLY A 9 -8.10 2.27 11.52
N LYS A 10 -8.34 2.18 12.83
CA LYS A 10 -7.31 2.46 13.85
C LYS A 10 -6.12 1.52 13.73
N LYS A 11 -6.35 0.21 13.57
CA LYS A 11 -5.27 -0.78 13.36
C LYS A 11 -4.49 -0.52 12.09
N LYS A 12 -5.19 -0.22 10.99
CA LYS A 12 -4.58 0.16 9.71
C LYS A 12 -3.66 1.38 9.86
N VAL A 13 -4.18 2.48 10.42
CA VAL A 13 -3.43 3.72 10.61
C VAL A 13 -2.22 3.49 11.52
N ALA A 14 -2.41 2.74 12.61
CA ALA A 14 -1.30 2.36 13.50
C ALA A 14 -0.19 1.61 12.73
N SER A 15 -0.54 0.61 11.92
CA SER A 15 0.43 -0.12 11.10
C SER A 15 1.19 0.77 10.12
N HIS A 16 0.53 1.73 9.48
CA HIS A 16 1.18 2.70 8.59
C HIS A 16 2.12 3.63 9.34
N ILE A 17 1.73 4.11 10.52
CA ILE A 17 2.60 4.93 11.38
C ILE A 17 3.84 4.15 11.81
N PHE A 18 3.69 2.87 12.21
CA PHE A 18 4.83 2.03 12.53
C PHE A 18 5.76 1.88 11.32
N LEU A 19 5.22 1.52 10.15
CA LEU A 19 6.01 1.40 8.93
C LEU A 19 6.75 2.71 8.59
N PHE A 20 6.08 3.85 8.76
CA PHE A 20 6.66 5.18 8.55
C PHE A 20 7.84 5.45 9.49
N LEU A 21 7.70 5.16 10.79
CA LEU A 21 8.77 5.33 11.78
C LEU A 21 10.00 4.46 11.48
N PHE A 22 9.79 3.18 11.17
CA PHE A 22 10.89 2.28 10.79
C PHE A 22 11.56 2.72 9.49
N ASN A 23 10.81 3.30 8.55
CA ASN A 23 11.37 3.85 7.32
C ASN A 23 12.29 5.06 7.60
N ILE A 24 11.91 5.95 8.51
CA ILE A 24 12.78 7.05 8.97
C ILE A 24 14.09 6.51 9.56
N ILE A 25 14.01 5.46 10.38
CA ILE A 25 15.21 4.82 10.95
C ILE A 25 16.14 4.32 9.82
N VAL A 26 15.59 3.68 8.79
CA VAL A 26 16.38 3.25 7.61
C VAL A 26 17.02 4.44 6.91
N ILE A 27 16.31 5.56 6.71
CA ILE A 27 16.86 6.78 6.10
C ILE A 27 18.06 7.31 6.90
N VAL A 28 17.94 7.37 8.23
CA VAL A 28 19.01 7.85 9.11
C VAL A 28 20.26 6.97 8.99
N PHE A 29 20.12 5.64 9.08
CA PHE A 29 21.25 4.72 8.94
C PHE A 29 21.83 4.71 7.53
N ALA A 30 20.99 4.72 6.50
CA ALA A 30 21.44 4.80 5.11
C ALA A 30 22.25 6.08 4.86
N THR A 31 21.83 7.21 5.42
CA THR A 31 22.56 8.49 5.31
C THR A 31 23.93 8.40 6.00
N ARG A 32 23.99 7.82 7.21
CA ARG A 32 25.26 7.64 7.95
C ARG A 32 26.23 6.73 7.21
N VAL A 33 25.75 5.61 6.66
CA VAL A 33 26.58 4.68 5.87
C VAL A 33 27.10 5.34 4.60
N ASN A 34 26.26 6.09 3.87
CA ASN A 34 26.66 6.74 2.62
C ASN A 34 27.62 7.92 2.84
N LYS A 35 27.51 8.64 3.96
CA LYS A 35 28.43 9.73 4.31
C LYS A 35 29.87 9.25 4.47
N PHE A 36 30.10 8.01 4.90
CA PHE A 36 31.45 7.45 5.05
C PHE A 36 32.17 7.25 3.71
N HIS A 37 31.42 7.05 2.63
CA HIS A 37 31.95 6.85 1.28
C HIS A 37 31.73 8.06 0.37
N ASP A 38 31.45 9.24 0.94
CA ASP A 38 31.14 10.48 0.21
C ASP A 38 30.13 10.27 -0.95
N PHE A 39 29.17 9.35 -0.77
CA PHE A 39 28.16 8.99 -1.77
C PHE A 39 28.70 8.49 -3.13
N PHE A 40 29.97 8.06 -3.22
CA PHE A 40 30.56 7.60 -4.49
C PHE A 40 29.93 6.33 -5.06
N TYR A 41 29.44 5.43 -4.20
CA TYR A 41 28.85 4.17 -4.62
C TYR A 41 27.33 4.26 -4.75
N VAL A 42 26.85 4.39 -6.00
CA VAL A 42 25.41 4.38 -6.33
C VAL A 42 24.68 3.17 -5.74
N ALA A 43 25.38 2.03 -5.60
CA ALA A 43 24.84 0.80 -5.02
C ALA A 43 24.41 0.93 -3.55
N ASP A 44 25.09 1.76 -2.76
CA ASP A 44 24.76 1.94 -1.34
C ASP A 44 23.70 3.05 -1.14
N LEU A 45 23.37 3.78 -2.22
CA LEU A 45 22.30 4.78 -2.26
C LEU A 45 20.90 4.13 -2.39
N PHE A 46 20.79 2.87 -2.83
CA PHE A 46 19.50 2.23 -3.08
C PHE A 46 18.58 2.21 -1.85
N PRO A 47 19.02 1.75 -0.66
CA PRO A 47 18.18 1.77 0.54
C PRO A 47 17.71 3.18 0.93
N LEU A 48 18.52 4.21 0.65
CA LEU A 48 18.15 5.60 0.90
C LEU A 48 17.02 6.05 -0.05
N VAL A 49 17.21 5.86 -1.36
CA VAL A 49 16.24 6.29 -2.39
C VAL A 49 14.90 5.57 -2.23
N ILE A 50 14.92 4.24 -2.07
CA ILE A 50 13.67 3.49 -1.90
C ILE A 50 12.93 3.87 -0.61
N SER A 51 13.67 4.20 0.46
CA SER A 51 13.08 4.68 1.71
C SER A 51 12.41 6.04 1.52
N ILE A 52 13.06 6.98 0.83
CA ILE A 52 12.46 8.29 0.51
C ILE A 52 11.17 8.12 -0.31
N ILE A 53 11.19 7.29 -1.36
CA ILE A 53 9.99 7.01 -2.18
C ILE A 53 8.89 6.41 -1.31
N THR A 54 9.22 5.42 -0.48
CA THR A 54 8.27 4.78 0.43
C THR A 54 7.69 5.79 1.42
N LEU A 55 8.50 6.67 1.99
CA LEU A 55 8.07 7.70 2.94
C LEU A 55 7.09 8.69 2.29
N VAL A 56 7.37 9.13 1.06
CA VAL A 56 6.47 10.02 0.30
C VAL A 56 5.15 9.31 -0.01
N VAL A 57 5.18 8.06 -0.46
CA VAL A 57 3.97 7.27 -0.75
C VAL A 57 3.13 7.08 0.52
N LEU A 58 3.76 6.69 1.64
CA LEU A 58 3.08 6.52 2.92
C LEU A 58 2.52 7.84 3.45
N PHE A 59 3.25 8.94 3.29
CA PHE A 59 2.78 10.27 3.68
C PHE A 59 1.53 10.67 2.89
N ILE A 60 1.53 10.46 1.57
CA ILE A 60 0.36 10.75 0.72
C ILE A 60 -0.84 9.87 1.12
N MET A 61 -0.62 8.57 1.34
CA MET A 61 -1.69 7.67 1.79
C MET A 61 -2.28 8.09 3.13
N LEU A 62 -1.43 8.37 4.13
CA LEU A 62 -1.86 8.85 5.45
C LEU A 62 -2.58 10.19 5.36
N ALA A 63 -2.04 11.15 4.61
CA ALA A 63 -2.66 12.46 4.43
C ALA A 63 -4.04 12.34 3.78
N LEU A 64 -4.19 11.51 2.75
CA LEU A 64 -5.47 11.27 2.09
C LEU A 64 -6.48 10.57 3.00
N ASP A 65 -6.04 9.67 3.88
CA ASP A 65 -6.89 9.04 4.89
C ASP A 65 -7.44 10.06 5.91
N PHE A 66 -6.69 11.14 6.19
CA PHE A 66 -7.15 12.22 7.09
C PHE A 66 -7.97 13.31 6.39
N VAL A 67 -7.61 13.68 5.16
CA VAL A 67 -8.23 14.82 4.45
C VAL A 67 -9.53 14.42 3.76
N THR A 68 -9.60 13.23 3.18
CA THR A 68 -10.64 12.90 2.23
C THR A 68 -11.58 11.84 2.79
N LEU A 69 -12.83 12.22 3.06
CA LEU A 69 -13.89 11.29 3.47
C LEU A 69 -14.18 10.21 2.41
N ARG A 70 -13.75 10.38 1.16
CA ARG A 70 -13.93 9.39 0.09
C ARG A 70 -12.75 9.38 -0.88
N SER A 71 -11.59 8.93 -0.37
CA SER A 71 -10.41 8.78 -1.23
C SER A 71 -10.48 7.49 -2.04
N PRO A 72 -10.29 7.53 -3.38
CA PRO A 72 -10.16 6.31 -4.17
C PRO A 72 -8.90 5.51 -3.80
N ILE A 73 -7.87 6.18 -3.25
CA ILE A 73 -6.61 5.52 -2.84
C ILE A 73 -6.80 4.67 -1.58
N GLY A 74 -7.78 5.00 -0.73
CA GLY A 74 -8.08 4.23 0.49
C GLY A 74 -8.83 2.92 0.25
N VAL A 75 -9.16 2.60 -1.01
CA VAL A 75 -9.78 1.32 -1.38
C VAL A 75 -8.74 0.20 -1.19
N PRO A 76 -9.07 -0.89 -0.48
CA PRO A 76 -8.11 -1.93 -0.12
C PRO A 76 -7.34 -2.54 -1.30
N LEU A 77 -7.98 -2.62 -2.47
CA LEU A 77 -7.35 -3.16 -3.68
C LEU A 77 -6.25 -2.24 -4.21
N ILE A 78 -6.49 -0.93 -4.22
CA ILE A 78 -5.52 0.07 -4.69
C ILE A 78 -4.38 0.20 -3.68
N GLU A 79 -4.73 0.32 -2.40
CA GLU A 79 -3.76 0.41 -1.32
C GLU A 79 -2.87 -0.84 -1.25
N GLY A 80 -3.49 -2.04 -1.24
CA GLY A 80 -2.78 -3.30 -1.27
C GLY A 80 -1.95 -3.49 -2.55
N GLY A 81 -2.42 -2.98 -3.69
CA GLY A 81 -1.66 -2.99 -4.93
C GLY A 81 -0.40 -2.14 -4.84
N ILE A 82 -0.50 -0.90 -4.34
CA ILE A 82 0.65 -0.01 -4.16
C ILE A 82 1.63 -0.61 -3.15
N LEU A 83 1.17 -1.05 -1.97
CA LEU A 83 2.04 -1.70 -0.98
C LEU A 83 2.66 -3.01 -1.49
N GLY A 84 1.94 -3.76 -2.33
CA GLY A 84 2.46 -4.95 -3.00
C GLY A 84 3.60 -4.63 -3.97
N ILE A 85 3.46 -3.59 -4.79
CA ILE A 85 4.55 -3.11 -5.66
C ILE A 85 5.75 -2.68 -4.83
N LEU A 86 5.54 -1.88 -3.77
CA LEU A 86 6.61 -1.50 -2.86
C LEU A 86 7.30 -2.73 -2.25
N THR A 87 6.54 -3.75 -1.85
CA THR A 87 7.08 -4.98 -1.28
C THR A 87 8.02 -5.71 -2.25
N ILE A 88 7.63 -5.83 -3.53
CA ILE A 88 8.48 -6.45 -4.57
C ILE A 88 9.76 -5.66 -4.77
N ILE A 89 9.65 -4.32 -4.85
CA ILE A 89 10.80 -3.44 -5.00
C ILE A 89 11.74 -3.59 -3.79
N TRP A 90 11.21 -3.56 -2.58
CA TRP A 90 11.99 -3.78 -1.35
C TRP A 90 12.69 -5.14 -1.34
N LEU A 91 12.02 -6.21 -1.76
CA LEU A 91 12.62 -7.54 -1.86
C LEU A 91 13.81 -7.55 -2.83
N ALA A 92 13.64 -6.99 -4.02
CA ALA A 92 14.67 -6.94 -5.05
C ALA A 92 15.93 -6.20 -4.57
N PHE A 93 15.75 -5.02 -3.97
CA PHE A 93 16.87 -4.24 -3.44
C PHE A 93 17.51 -4.90 -2.20
N ASN A 94 16.72 -5.50 -1.31
CA ASN A 94 17.27 -6.23 -0.17
C ASN A 94 18.13 -7.43 -0.61
N ALA A 95 17.70 -8.15 -1.65
CA ALA A 95 18.48 -9.24 -2.24
C ALA A 95 19.80 -8.72 -2.85
N PHE A 96 19.74 -7.63 -3.62
CA PHE A 96 20.91 -7.00 -4.22
C PHE A 96 21.91 -6.49 -3.17
N SER A 97 21.44 -5.72 -2.17
CA SER A 97 22.28 -5.19 -1.10
C SER A 97 22.87 -6.31 -0.23
N THR A 98 22.11 -7.38 0.05
CA THR A 98 22.63 -8.52 0.82
C THR A 98 23.78 -9.23 0.10
N SER A 99 23.68 -9.40 -1.23
CA SER A 99 24.77 -9.96 -2.05
C SER A 99 26.03 -9.09 -1.99
N ARG A 100 25.89 -7.77 -2.13
CA ARG A 100 27.03 -6.83 -2.05
C ARG A 100 27.69 -6.82 -0.67
N TRP A 101 26.90 -6.90 0.40
CA TRP A 101 27.40 -6.85 1.77
C TRP A 101 27.92 -8.19 2.29
N GLN A 102 27.98 -9.24 1.46
CA GLN A 102 28.42 -10.57 1.89
C GLN A 102 29.88 -10.58 2.41
N HIS A 103 30.71 -9.65 1.95
CA HIS A 103 32.12 -9.56 2.34
C HIS A 103 32.37 -8.67 3.57
N ILE A 104 31.33 -8.03 4.10
CA ILE A 104 31.47 -7.18 5.29
C ILE A 104 31.47 -8.09 6.53
N PRO A 105 32.50 -8.02 7.40
CA PRO A 105 32.61 -8.91 8.54
C PRO A 105 31.43 -8.74 9.50
N THR A 106 30.91 -9.86 10.01
CA THR A 106 29.83 -9.85 11.01
C THR A 106 30.32 -9.47 12.41
N GLN A 107 31.64 -9.55 12.66
CA GLN A 107 32.25 -9.27 13.95
C GLN A 107 32.91 -7.88 13.97
N CYS A 108 32.10 -6.81 13.93
CA CYS A 108 32.62 -5.43 13.96
C CYS A 108 33.44 -5.09 15.22
N ASN A 109 33.37 -5.91 16.27
CA ASN A 109 34.14 -5.71 17.50
C ASN A 109 35.59 -6.18 17.40
N GLU A 110 35.93 -7.02 16.41
CA GLU A 110 37.29 -7.51 16.18
C GLU A 110 38.15 -6.52 15.39
N ILE A 111 37.51 -5.52 14.78
CA ILE A 111 38.20 -4.40 14.13
C ILE A 111 39.07 -3.69 15.18
N SER A 112 40.36 -3.54 14.87
CA SER A 112 41.35 -2.89 15.73
C SER A 112 40.87 -1.54 16.25
N LEU A 113 41.16 -1.27 17.53
CA LEU A 113 40.87 0.00 18.21
C LEU A 113 41.54 1.21 17.53
N ALA A 114 42.56 0.99 16.70
CA ALA A 114 43.19 2.02 15.89
C ALA A 114 42.27 2.64 14.83
N TYR A 115 41.18 1.96 14.45
CA TYR A 115 40.25 2.41 13.39
C TYR A 115 38.80 2.54 13.91
N PRO A 116 38.52 3.48 14.83
CA PRO A 116 37.22 3.61 15.47
C PRO A 116 36.09 3.99 14.49
N SER A 117 36.41 4.74 13.42
CA SER A 117 35.45 5.15 12.39
C SER A 117 34.94 3.96 11.56
N TYR A 118 35.84 3.08 11.14
CA TYR A 118 35.50 1.86 10.39
C TYR A 118 34.65 0.90 11.24
N ARG A 119 34.96 0.79 12.54
CA ARG A 119 34.16 0.01 13.49
C ARG A 119 32.73 0.55 13.64
N ALA A 120 32.58 1.87 13.73
CA ALA A 120 31.26 2.50 13.80
C ALA A 120 30.48 2.29 12.49
N TRP A 121 31.12 2.49 11.34
CA TRP A 121 30.53 2.24 10.02
C TRP A 121 30.05 0.78 9.88
N CYS A 122 30.87 -0.20 10.27
CA CYS A 122 30.50 -1.61 10.24
C CYS A 122 29.22 -1.88 11.06
N LYS A 123 29.11 -1.30 12.27
CA LYS A 123 27.90 -1.43 13.10
C LYS A 123 26.69 -0.77 12.46
N ASP A 124 26.86 0.40 11.85
CA ASP A 124 25.79 1.11 11.15
C ASP A 124 25.28 0.31 9.94
N VAL A 125 26.18 -0.33 9.16
CA VAL A 125 25.81 -1.19 8.02
C VAL A 125 25.05 -2.43 8.48
N GLN A 126 25.49 -3.10 9.55
CA GLN A 126 24.78 -4.25 10.09
C GLN A 126 23.38 -3.88 10.58
N THR A 127 23.28 -2.73 11.25
CA THR A 127 22.01 -2.20 11.72
C THR A 127 21.10 -1.88 10.54
N LEU A 128 21.61 -1.18 9.52
CA LEU A 128 20.89 -0.89 8.28
C LEU A 128 20.36 -2.17 7.64
N LYS A 129 21.19 -3.20 7.49
CA LYS A 129 20.81 -4.51 6.92
C LYS A 129 19.63 -5.12 7.67
N ALA A 130 19.64 -5.12 9.00
CA ALA A 130 18.52 -5.67 9.77
C ALA A 130 17.23 -4.85 9.54
N PHE A 131 17.33 -3.52 9.62
CA PHE A 131 16.15 -2.65 9.49
C PHE A 131 15.53 -2.67 8.09
N THR A 132 16.29 -2.81 7.02
CA THR A 132 15.73 -2.92 5.66
C THR A 132 14.91 -4.20 5.48
N TRP A 133 15.34 -5.31 6.09
CA TRP A 133 14.56 -6.55 6.12
C TRP A 133 13.30 -6.42 6.98
N VAL A 134 13.38 -5.73 8.13
CA VAL A 134 12.21 -5.45 8.98
C VAL A 134 11.16 -4.62 8.23
N VAL A 135 11.57 -3.55 7.53
CA VAL A 135 10.67 -2.73 6.70
C VAL A 135 10.01 -3.57 5.61
N PHE A 136 10.77 -4.43 4.93
CA PHE A 136 10.21 -5.37 3.94
C PHE A 136 9.16 -6.29 4.55
N VAL A 137 9.45 -6.95 5.68
CA VAL A 137 8.52 -7.88 6.34
C VAL A 137 7.25 -7.14 6.79
N MET A 138 7.36 -5.93 7.32
CA MET A 138 6.19 -5.12 7.68
C MET A 138 5.35 -4.74 6.46
N CYS A 139 5.99 -4.30 5.37
CA CYS A 139 5.29 -3.97 4.12
C CYS A 139 4.55 -5.19 3.55
N LEU A 140 5.20 -6.35 3.54
CA LEU A 140 4.60 -7.63 3.13
C LEU A 140 3.44 -8.03 4.05
N ALA A 141 3.61 -7.93 5.37
CA ALA A 141 2.59 -8.30 6.34
C ALA A 141 1.33 -7.42 6.21
N ILE A 142 1.50 -6.11 6.04
CA ILE A 142 0.38 -5.18 5.81
C ILE A 142 -0.32 -5.53 4.49
N THR A 143 0.44 -5.77 3.42
CA THR A 143 -0.10 -6.14 2.11
C THR A 143 -0.93 -7.43 2.18
N LEU A 144 -0.37 -8.49 2.78
CA LEU A 144 -1.04 -9.78 2.93
C LEU A 144 -2.27 -9.67 3.82
N TRP A 145 -2.17 -8.96 4.94
CA TRP A 145 -3.30 -8.72 5.83
C TRP A 145 -4.45 -8.02 5.10
N THR A 146 -4.17 -6.92 4.40
CA THR A 146 -5.18 -6.17 3.62
C THR A 146 -5.80 -7.04 2.53
N LEU A 147 -5.00 -7.83 1.81
CA LEU A 147 -5.49 -8.73 0.76
C LEU A 147 -6.38 -9.84 1.34
N ILE A 148 -5.89 -10.58 2.34
CA ILE A 148 -6.62 -11.67 2.99
C ILE A 148 -7.93 -11.14 3.58
N TYR A 149 -7.89 -10.02 4.29
CA TYR A 149 -9.07 -9.41 4.88
C TYR A 149 -10.12 -9.06 3.81
N SER A 150 -9.69 -8.45 2.71
CA SER A 150 -10.58 -8.07 1.60
C SER A 150 -11.21 -9.28 0.91
N LEU A 151 -10.42 -10.35 0.69
CA LEU A 151 -10.91 -11.59 0.11
C LEU A 151 -11.89 -12.32 1.03
N LEU A 152 -11.63 -12.36 2.33
CA LEU A 152 -12.54 -12.96 3.31
C LEU A 152 -13.88 -12.22 3.33
N GLN A 153 -13.86 -10.88 3.36
CA GLN A 153 -15.10 -10.09 3.33
C GLN A 153 -15.86 -10.25 2.01
N TYR A 154 -15.14 -10.36 0.89
CA TYR A 154 -15.75 -10.63 -0.41
C TYR A 154 -16.46 -11.99 -0.43
N LYS A 155 -15.82 -13.04 0.10
CA LYS A 155 -16.41 -14.39 0.21
C LYS A 155 -17.64 -14.44 1.11
N ASN A 156 -17.70 -13.60 2.14
CA ASN A 156 -18.84 -13.49 3.03
C ASN A 156 -20.03 -12.70 2.43
N GLY A 157 -19.95 -12.31 1.16
CA GLY A 157 -21.02 -11.58 0.46
C GLY A 157 -20.95 -10.07 0.60
N HIS A 158 -19.99 -9.53 1.36
CA HIS A 158 -19.82 -8.08 1.55
C HIS A 158 -19.07 -7.43 0.38
N LYS A 159 -19.62 -7.52 -0.84
CA LYS A 159 -18.98 -7.04 -2.09
C LYS A 159 -18.62 -5.55 -2.09
N HIS A 160 -19.26 -4.75 -1.25
CA HIS A 160 -19.01 -3.31 -1.12
C HIS A 160 -17.62 -2.99 -0.53
N ILE A 161 -16.93 -3.96 0.11
CA ILE A 161 -15.54 -3.81 0.60
C ILE A 161 -14.59 -3.30 -0.48
N LEU A 162 -14.82 -3.67 -1.74
CA LEU A 162 -13.96 -3.30 -2.86
C LEU A 162 -14.20 -1.86 -3.36
N ARG A 163 -15.22 -1.18 -2.86
CA ARG A 163 -15.59 0.19 -3.27
C ARG A 163 -15.57 1.20 -2.13
N THR A 164 -15.42 0.73 -0.89
CA THR A 164 -15.44 1.55 0.32
C THR A 164 -14.04 1.59 0.93
N PRO A 165 -13.55 2.76 1.37
CA PRO A 165 -12.25 2.84 2.02
C PRO A 165 -12.26 2.06 3.35
N LEU A 166 -11.15 1.40 3.66
CA LEU A 166 -11.05 0.48 4.80
C LEU A 166 -11.26 1.17 6.16
N SER A 167 -10.96 2.47 6.24
CA SER A 167 -11.15 3.30 7.42
C SER A 167 -12.63 3.47 7.81
N GLN A 168 -13.54 3.33 6.85
CA GLN A 168 -14.99 3.52 7.03
C GLN A 168 -15.78 2.23 6.84
N TYR A 169 -15.11 1.11 6.59
CA TYR A 169 -15.78 -0.14 6.33
C TYR A 169 -16.41 -0.71 7.60
N GLU A 170 -17.72 -0.89 7.56
CA GLU A 170 -18.49 -1.60 8.58
C GLU A 170 -19.15 -2.84 7.97
N PRO A 171 -18.80 -4.07 8.39
CA PRO A 171 -19.25 -5.30 7.74
C PRO A 171 -20.78 -5.51 7.79
N GLY A 172 -21.51 -4.84 8.70
CA GLY A 172 -22.96 -4.96 8.85
C GLY A 172 -23.79 -3.88 8.15
N ALA A 173 -23.18 -2.82 7.62
CA ALA A 173 -23.93 -1.65 7.15
C ALA A 173 -24.80 -1.96 5.91
N ALA A 174 -24.32 -2.82 5.02
CA ALA A 174 -24.99 -3.17 3.76
C ALA A 174 -26.37 -3.83 3.92
N GLY A 175 -26.65 -4.47 5.07
CA GLY A 175 -27.94 -5.12 5.35
C GLY A 175 -28.97 -4.20 6.00
N SER A 176 -28.57 -3.04 6.51
CA SER A 176 -29.46 -2.17 7.31
C SER A 176 -30.41 -1.28 6.50
N GLY A 177 -30.40 -1.35 5.17
CA GLY A 177 -31.17 -0.44 4.28
C GLY A 177 -30.67 1.02 4.27
N LYS A 178 -30.04 1.48 5.35
CA LYS A 178 -29.47 2.84 5.48
C LYS A 178 -28.40 3.14 4.43
N THR A 179 -27.54 2.18 4.06
CA THR A 179 -26.48 2.40 3.06
C THR A 179 -26.97 2.44 1.62
N ALA A 180 -28.16 1.89 1.32
CA ALA A 180 -28.74 2.02 -0.01
C ALA A 180 -29.12 3.49 -0.29
N ASP A 181 -29.71 4.17 0.70
CA ASP A 181 -29.97 5.62 0.63
C ASP A 181 -28.68 6.45 0.53
N TRP A 182 -27.59 6.06 1.23
CA TRP A 182 -26.31 6.77 1.17
C TRP A 182 -25.65 6.78 -0.22
N TYR A 183 -25.79 5.70 -1.00
CA TYR A 183 -25.24 5.61 -2.36
C TYR A 183 -26.22 6.03 -3.45
N ALA A 184 -27.52 5.82 -3.25
CA ALA A 184 -28.55 6.14 -4.24
C ALA A 184 -28.87 7.62 -4.31
N ASN A 185 -28.84 8.35 -3.18
CA ASN A 185 -29.38 9.70 -3.18
C ASN A 185 -28.43 10.78 -3.66
N GLY A 186 -27.10 10.57 -3.78
CA GLY A 186 -26.16 11.56 -4.34
C GLY A 186 -26.18 12.98 -3.72
N ASN A 187 -27.09 13.22 -2.78
CA ASN A 187 -27.39 14.47 -2.14
C ASN A 187 -26.51 14.50 -0.90
N TYR A 188 -25.34 15.09 -1.08
CA TYR A 188 -24.54 15.65 0.01
C TYR A 188 -25.23 16.88 0.62
N GLU A 189 -26.57 16.96 0.59
CA GLU A 189 -27.34 17.96 1.32
C GLU A 189 -27.12 17.72 2.81
N SER A 190 -26.15 18.46 3.32
CA SER A 190 -26.19 19.11 4.63
C SER A 190 -27.13 18.43 5.62
N ASN A 191 -26.55 17.52 6.40
CA ASN A 191 -27.00 17.12 7.73
C ASN A 191 -28.17 17.99 8.29
N PRO A 192 -29.43 17.51 8.25
CA PRO A 192 -30.56 18.28 8.79
C PRO A 192 -30.53 18.40 10.32
N ARG A 193 -29.55 17.81 11.04
CA ARG A 193 -29.35 18.11 12.47
C ARG A 193 -28.66 19.44 12.74
N ALA A 194 -28.11 20.11 11.73
CA ALA A 194 -27.74 21.53 11.85
C ALA A 194 -28.95 22.47 11.64
N ALA A 195 -30.10 21.96 11.18
CA ALA A 195 -31.30 22.75 10.89
C ALA A 195 -32.35 22.67 12.02
N LYS A 196 -31.95 22.38 13.26
CA LYS A 196 -32.85 22.43 14.43
C LYS A 196 -32.63 23.67 15.29
N THR A 197 -32.37 24.83 14.67
CA THR A 197 -32.49 26.14 15.34
C THR A 197 -32.80 27.25 14.34
N THR A 198 -33.80 27.08 13.48
CA THR A 198 -34.51 28.23 12.88
C THR A 198 -35.93 27.80 12.53
N SER A 199 -36.74 27.63 13.58
CA SER A 199 -38.20 27.52 13.43
C SER A 199 -38.74 28.90 13.10
N GLY A 200 -39.28 29.06 11.89
CA GLY A 200 -40.18 30.18 11.59
C GLY A 200 -39.98 30.84 10.23
N PHE A 201 -40.15 30.10 9.13
CA PHE A 201 -40.70 30.73 7.93
C PHE A 201 -41.37 29.69 7.02
N THR A 202 -42.69 29.68 7.09
CA THR A 202 -43.59 28.96 6.20
C THR A 202 -43.80 29.82 4.95
N VAL A 203 -43.34 29.40 3.77
CA VAL A 203 -43.95 29.83 2.50
C VAL A 203 -43.91 28.67 1.49
N LEU A 204 -45.10 28.10 1.31
CA LEU A 204 -45.66 27.55 0.08
C LEU A 204 -44.86 27.82 -1.20
N GLN A 205 -44.47 26.78 -1.95
CA GLN A 205 -44.78 26.77 -3.40
C GLN A 205 -44.48 25.44 -4.12
N THR A 206 -45.55 24.95 -4.76
CA THR A 206 -45.62 24.27 -6.07
C THR A 206 -45.13 22.84 -6.23
N GLU A 207 -46.09 21.93 -6.11
CA GLU A 207 -46.34 20.85 -7.07
C GLU A 207 -46.23 21.35 -8.52
N ALA A 208 -45.42 20.68 -9.35
CA ALA A 208 -45.65 20.36 -10.77
C ALA A 208 -44.31 20.09 -11.46
N GLU A 209 -43.99 18.82 -11.73
CA GLU A 209 -43.35 18.39 -12.99
C GLU A 209 -43.27 16.84 -12.96
N LYS A 210 -44.42 16.19 -13.10
CA LYS A 210 -44.48 14.77 -13.49
C LYS A 210 -44.38 14.74 -15.02
N ARG A 211 -43.16 14.61 -15.55
CA ARG A 211 -42.94 14.29 -16.98
C ARG A 211 -42.47 12.86 -17.15
N ASP A 212 -43.27 12.16 -17.93
CA ASP A 212 -43.06 10.83 -18.47
C ASP A 212 -41.73 10.73 -19.25
N ASN A 213 -40.95 9.70 -18.96
CA ASN A 213 -39.80 9.29 -19.77
C ASN A 213 -40.12 7.92 -20.39
N PRO A 214 -40.58 7.86 -21.65
CA PRO A 214 -40.76 6.61 -22.38
C PRO A 214 -39.46 6.30 -23.13
N PHE A 215 -38.52 5.62 -22.49
CA PHE A 215 -37.40 5.01 -23.20
C PHE A 215 -37.00 3.67 -22.56
N GLU A 216 -37.92 2.70 -22.65
CA GLU A 216 -37.58 1.29 -22.59
C GLU A 216 -36.61 0.96 -23.73
N ARG A 217 -35.36 0.66 -23.38
CA ARG A 217 -34.43 -0.01 -24.29
C ARG A 217 -34.65 -1.53 -24.19
N PRO A 218 -34.78 -2.24 -25.32
CA PRO A 218 -34.86 -3.69 -25.32
C PRO A 218 -33.53 -4.33 -24.87
N PRO A 219 -33.58 -5.55 -24.31
CA PRO A 219 -32.41 -6.29 -23.88
C PRO A 219 -31.51 -6.69 -25.06
N PRO A 220 -30.16 -6.67 -24.90
CA PRO A 220 -29.26 -7.15 -25.93
C PRO A 220 -29.35 -8.67 -26.09
N SER A 221 -29.36 -9.09 -27.36
CA SER A 221 -29.39 -10.47 -27.82
C SER A 221 -28.10 -11.24 -27.48
N ILE A 222 -28.30 -12.50 -27.14
CA ILE A 222 -27.29 -13.52 -26.83
C ILE A 222 -26.52 -13.86 -28.11
N ILE A 223 -25.20 -13.67 -28.11
CA ILE A 223 -24.29 -14.19 -29.15
C ILE A 223 -23.66 -15.50 -28.62
N PRO A 224 -23.66 -16.58 -29.42
CA PRO A 224 -23.18 -17.89 -29.00
C PRO A 224 -21.64 -17.97 -28.88
N SER A 225 -21.21 -18.83 -27.95
CA SER A 225 -19.83 -19.23 -27.72
C SER A 225 -19.21 -19.86 -28.96
N GLY A 226 -18.09 -19.31 -29.42
CA GLY A 226 -17.19 -19.94 -30.37
C GLY A 226 -16.09 -20.69 -29.64
N ASP A 227 -16.02 -21.99 -29.90
CA ASP A 227 -14.89 -22.89 -29.63
C ASP A 227 -13.55 -22.27 -30.07
N ASN A 228 -12.53 -22.43 -29.24
CA ASN A 228 -11.14 -22.36 -29.69
C ASN A 228 -10.30 -23.42 -28.96
N THR A 229 -10.36 -24.63 -29.51
CA THR A 229 -9.31 -25.65 -29.41
C THR A 229 -8.05 -25.15 -30.10
N GLY A 230 -6.96 -25.01 -29.35
CA GLY A 230 -5.65 -24.63 -29.88
C GLY A 230 -4.52 -25.05 -28.95
N ALA A 231 -4.24 -26.35 -28.91
CA ALA A 231 -3.06 -26.90 -28.25
C ALA A 231 -1.79 -26.46 -29.00
N VAL A 232 -0.84 -25.85 -28.29
CA VAL A 232 0.53 -25.62 -28.79
C VAL A 232 1.50 -26.35 -27.87
N PRO A 233 2.26 -27.35 -28.36
CA PRO A 233 3.32 -27.97 -27.59
C PRO A 233 4.55 -27.07 -27.60
N MET A 234 4.96 -26.56 -26.43
CA MET A 234 6.21 -25.82 -26.33
C MET A 234 7.39 -26.80 -26.29
N GLN A 235 8.21 -26.71 -27.33
CA GLN A 235 9.44 -27.45 -27.52
C GLN A 235 10.43 -27.20 -26.39
N ARG A 236 10.96 -28.32 -25.90
CA ARG A 236 12.12 -28.45 -25.02
C ARG A 236 13.37 -28.13 -25.84
N LEU A 237 13.95 -26.94 -25.67
CA LEU A 237 15.29 -26.65 -26.15
C LEU A 237 16.27 -26.74 -24.98
N GLY A 238 17.09 -27.78 -25.04
CA GLY A 238 18.29 -27.91 -24.23
C GLY A 238 19.38 -26.97 -24.73
N GLY A 239 20.22 -26.57 -23.79
CA GLY A 239 21.46 -25.84 -23.97
C GLY A 239 21.92 -25.46 -22.56
N GLY A 240 22.92 -26.09 -21.94
CA GLY A 240 24.15 -26.58 -22.51
C GLY A 240 25.25 -25.55 -22.24
N GLY A 241 26.05 -25.81 -21.20
CA GLY A 241 27.43 -25.32 -21.09
C GLY A 241 27.62 -23.90 -20.55
N GLY A 242 28.46 -23.78 -19.52
CA GLY A 242 29.00 -22.49 -19.12
C GLY A 242 29.52 -22.41 -17.70
N ALA A 243 30.39 -23.35 -17.31
CA ALA A 243 31.25 -23.15 -16.14
C ALA A 243 32.21 -21.99 -16.45
N GLY A 244 32.01 -20.85 -15.79
CA GLY A 244 32.88 -19.68 -15.88
C GLY A 244 33.20 -19.19 -14.48
N ALA A 245 34.17 -19.84 -13.84
CA ALA A 245 34.80 -19.36 -12.63
C ALA A 245 35.57 -18.08 -12.95
N GLY A 246 35.03 -16.93 -12.54
CA GLY A 246 35.72 -15.65 -12.55
C GLY A 246 35.63 -15.05 -11.16
N ALA A 247 36.64 -15.32 -10.33
CA ALA A 247 36.86 -14.60 -9.09
C ALA A 247 37.23 -13.14 -9.39
N PRO A 248 36.68 -12.16 -8.66
CA PRO A 248 37.38 -10.90 -8.48
C PRO A 248 38.21 -10.97 -7.19
N MET A 249 39.53 -10.80 -7.37
CA MET A 249 40.37 -10.13 -6.38
C MET A 249 39.71 -8.82 -6.01
N TRP A 250 39.43 -8.59 -4.73
CA TRP A 250 39.81 -7.41 -3.92
C TRP A 250 39.56 -7.76 -2.46
#